data_AF-A0AAU8UPT1-F1
#
_entry.id   AF-A0AAU8UPT1-F1
#
_cell.length_a   1.000
_cell.length_b   1.000
_cell.length_c   1.000
_cell.angle_alpha   90.00
_cell.angle_beta   90.00
_cell.angle_gamma   90.00
#
_symmetry.space_group_name_H-M   'P 1'
#
loop_
_entity.id
_entity.type
_entity.pdbx_description
1 polymer ?
#
loop_
_entity_poly.entity_id
_entity_poly.type
_entity_poly.pdbx_seq_one_letter_code
_entity_poly.pdbx_strand_id
1 'polypeptide(L)'
;MAHRLYLYNLDDVGRTSAPCLGMVEWNYDFPTVLSPLLSSSPFLARNRCNDTGEADGLYADAAGGKALMARLYAFLERHAERLIDDPDAFREAKRKILAFLGNRAVHRYFHLDAWDVFNLSDETHAGQAQALLARIERDNARIRAAIDADDPVLLDACEGLACEDVTSFRELINQPHYDYGWEPLTSIIYDEALVFEQDGRQGVMAVTGEVLAPARYDEIGEFDAWTDVAIVRQGDRYGHVDTTGREITPVRYEQVWAFWHGEFARVKRDGKFGVVDRHGVEVVPCRYAELTVLLHFGECCWAAREQALWGVVDPVGQWRLPAEFDAIDHSTGVIFATPAGRTVPDVYTRRLVRVGSAPQEQVEVVEASDENGGKAFRYLVPQAGEDGVARSAFVDENGHALIAPGAVDEIAMFSIGVLLRFRRGGCWGIVDVDGVERCAARYESLSRAGVRDGWLAIGFRDGGAWVVHDDGGEAPLPPAVASELAGYDDASLFDDAQRRALARTASGGGC
;
A
#
# COMPACT_ATOMS: atom_id res chain seq x y z
N MET A 1 -24.68 -8.04 11.93
CA MET A 1 -23.77 -6.89 12.08
C MET A 1 -23.93 -6.40 13.50
N ALA A 2 -22.84 -6.08 14.20
CA ALA A 2 -22.95 -5.45 15.51
C ALA A 2 -23.45 -4.02 15.30
N HIS A 3 -24.50 -3.61 16.02
CA HIS A 3 -25.04 -2.25 15.96
C HIS A 3 -24.27 -1.40 16.97
N ARG A 4 -23.71 -0.29 16.52
CA ARG A 4 -22.70 0.47 17.27
C ARG A 4 -23.00 1.97 17.27
N LEU A 5 -22.50 2.64 18.30
CA LEU A 5 -22.49 4.08 18.45
C LEU A 5 -21.09 4.59 18.16
N TYR A 6 -20.98 5.76 17.54
CA TYR A 6 -19.70 6.37 17.23
C TYR A 6 -19.61 7.80 17.77
N LEU A 7 -18.51 8.14 18.43
CA LEU A 7 -18.22 9.50 18.85
C LEU A 7 -17.05 10.06 18.04
N TYR A 8 -17.25 11.27 17.52
CA TYR A 8 -16.26 12.02 16.76
C TYR A 8 -15.98 13.37 17.43
N ASN A 9 -14.79 13.91 17.20
CA ASN A 9 -14.46 15.31 17.44
C ASN A 9 -14.22 16.02 16.10
N LEU A 10 -14.99 17.09 15.83
CA LEU A 10 -15.10 17.70 14.50
C LEU A 10 -15.25 19.22 14.54
N ASP A 11 -14.82 19.89 13.48
CA ASP A 11 -14.79 21.36 13.42
C ASP A 11 -16.17 21.98 13.15
N ASP A 12 -17.03 21.28 12.41
CA ASP A 12 -18.29 21.84 11.92
C ASP A 12 -19.41 20.80 11.81
N VAL A 13 -20.65 21.26 11.97
CA VAL A 13 -21.86 20.47 12.12
C VAL A 13 -22.39 20.00 10.76
N GLY A 14 -22.87 18.75 10.69
CA GLY A 14 -23.50 18.19 9.51
C GLY A 14 -22.51 17.79 8.42
N ARG A 15 -23.01 17.69 7.19
CA ARG A 15 -22.26 17.12 6.06
C ARG A 15 -21.22 18.11 5.54
N THR A 16 -19.97 17.96 5.97
CA THR A 16 -18.85 18.81 5.54
C THR A 16 -17.59 17.99 5.23
N SER A 17 -16.68 18.52 4.41
CA SER A 17 -15.36 17.91 4.17
C SER A 17 -14.32 18.29 5.24
N ALA A 18 -14.74 18.93 6.34
CA ALA A 18 -13.82 19.34 7.40
C ALA A 18 -13.19 18.13 8.10
N PRO A 19 -11.97 18.25 8.63
CA PRO A 19 -11.34 17.18 9.40
C PRO A 19 -12.25 16.69 10.55
N CYS A 20 -12.17 15.39 10.83
CA CYS A 20 -12.81 14.78 11.98
C CYS A 20 -11.90 13.71 12.58
N LEU A 21 -11.86 13.66 13.91
CA LEU A 21 -11.24 12.60 14.68
C LEU A 21 -12.32 11.62 15.12
N GLY A 22 -12.27 10.37 14.66
CA GLY A 22 -13.03 9.28 15.30
C GLY A 22 -12.41 8.93 16.64
N MET A 23 -13.21 8.76 17.68
CA MET A 23 -12.73 8.49 19.04
C MET A 23 -13.29 7.19 19.60
N VAL A 24 -14.62 7.08 19.56
CA VAL A 24 -15.35 5.97 20.19
C VAL A 24 -16.09 5.19 19.12
N GLU A 25 -15.99 3.88 19.20
CA GLU A 25 -16.95 2.90 18.70
C GLU A 25 -17.36 2.03 19.87
N TRP A 26 -18.63 2.09 20.24
CA TRP A 26 -19.16 1.36 21.38
C TRP A 26 -20.45 0.64 21.00
N ASN A 27 -20.86 -0.31 21.81
CA ASN A 27 -22.09 -1.06 21.56
C ASN A 27 -23.34 -0.19 21.86
N TYR A 28 -24.49 -0.85 22.00
CA TYR A 28 -25.86 -0.32 22.04
C TYR A 28 -26.12 0.97 22.84
N ASP A 29 -25.33 1.33 23.85
CA ASP A 29 -25.51 2.51 24.68
C ASP A 29 -24.22 3.33 24.86
N PHE A 30 -24.37 4.65 24.98
CA PHE A 30 -23.22 5.54 25.13
C PHE A 30 -22.64 5.44 26.56
N PRO A 31 -21.33 5.17 26.71
CA PRO A 31 -20.69 4.96 28.01
C PRO A 31 -20.97 6.08 28.99
N THR A 32 -21.51 5.74 30.16
CA THR A 32 -21.92 6.72 31.17
C THR A 32 -20.77 7.62 31.65
N VAL A 33 -19.55 7.08 31.73
CA VAL A 33 -18.34 7.83 32.08
C VAL A 33 -17.99 8.92 31.06
N LEU A 34 -18.42 8.76 29.79
CA LEU A 34 -18.17 9.69 28.69
C LEU A 34 -19.30 10.71 28.48
N SER A 35 -20.45 10.56 29.15
CA SER A 35 -21.56 11.53 29.14
C SER A 35 -21.13 13.00 29.28
N PRO A 36 -20.12 13.35 30.11
CA PRO A 36 -19.63 14.73 30.21
C PRO A 36 -19.17 15.36 28.91
N LEU A 37 -18.69 14.56 27.93
CA LEU A 37 -18.28 15.08 26.62
C LEU A 37 -19.44 15.76 25.88
N LEU A 38 -20.68 15.32 26.12
CA LEU A 38 -21.90 15.84 25.48
C LEU A 38 -22.69 16.80 26.39
N SER A 39 -22.00 17.50 27.30
CA SER A 39 -22.67 18.24 28.38
C SER A 39 -22.85 19.75 28.15
N SER A 40 -22.15 20.33 27.17
CA SER A 40 -22.09 21.78 26.96
C SER A 40 -22.87 22.17 25.71
N SER A 41 -23.97 22.91 25.91
CA SER A 41 -24.88 23.36 24.85
C SER A 41 -25.22 22.26 23.83
N PRO A 42 -25.70 21.08 24.27
CA PRO A 42 -25.95 20.00 23.33
C PRO A 42 -27.19 20.28 22.46
N PHE A 43 -27.18 19.78 21.24
CA PHE A 43 -28.28 19.95 20.28
C PHE A 43 -28.33 18.82 19.25
N LEU A 44 -29.47 18.68 18.59
CA LEU A 44 -29.67 17.78 17.46
C LEU A 44 -29.49 18.53 16.14
N ALA A 45 -28.76 17.93 15.22
CA ALA A 45 -28.63 18.42 13.85
C ALA A 45 -28.49 17.22 12.90
N ARG A 46 -28.38 17.50 11.59
CA ARG A 46 -28.18 16.44 10.61
C ARG A 46 -26.92 15.64 10.95
N ASN A 47 -27.05 14.32 10.94
CA ASN A 47 -25.92 13.44 11.14
C ASN A 47 -24.87 13.66 10.06
N ARG A 48 -23.59 13.66 10.46
CA ARG A 48 -22.47 13.88 9.54
C ARG A 48 -22.16 12.62 8.73
N CYS A 49 -22.07 11.49 9.40
CA CYS A 49 -21.57 10.24 8.83
C CYS A 49 -22.71 9.48 8.14
N ASN A 50 -23.87 9.41 8.79
CA ASN A 50 -25.06 8.70 8.32
C ASN A 50 -26.25 9.66 8.14
N ASP A 51 -26.11 10.60 7.19
CA ASP A 51 -27.11 11.64 6.94
C ASP A 51 -28.41 11.05 6.37
N THR A 52 -29.42 10.89 7.25
CA THR A 52 -30.77 10.43 6.91
C THR A 52 -31.66 11.54 6.36
N GLY A 53 -31.20 12.80 6.41
CA GLY A 53 -32.04 13.98 6.20
C GLY A 53 -32.78 14.45 7.46
N GLU A 54 -32.74 13.70 8.55
CA GLU A 54 -33.32 14.07 9.84
C GLU A 54 -32.30 14.74 10.78
N ALA A 55 -32.78 15.33 11.88
CA ALA A 55 -31.93 15.84 12.96
C ALA A 55 -31.65 14.73 13.98
N ASP A 56 -30.91 13.71 13.56
CA ASP A 56 -30.61 12.49 14.33
C ASP A 56 -29.16 12.40 14.81
N GLY A 57 -28.33 13.39 14.51
CA GLY A 57 -26.98 13.53 15.06
C GLY A 57 -26.97 14.39 16.32
N LEU A 58 -26.39 13.88 17.41
CA LEU A 58 -26.16 14.68 18.63
C LEU A 58 -24.83 15.42 18.51
N TYR A 59 -24.84 16.70 18.88
CA TYR A 59 -23.66 17.55 18.92
C TYR A 59 -23.55 18.27 20.26
N ALA A 60 -22.34 18.56 20.72
CA ALA A 60 -22.08 19.40 21.88
C ALA A 60 -20.77 20.17 21.72
N ASP A 61 -20.64 21.31 22.39
CA ASP A 61 -19.40 22.08 22.44
C ASP A 61 -18.31 21.30 23.18
N ALA A 62 -17.17 21.09 22.50
CA ALA A 62 -16.10 20.25 23.02
C ALA A 62 -15.40 20.89 24.23
N ALA A 63 -15.24 22.22 24.26
CA ALA A 63 -14.52 22.90 25.33
C ALA A 63 -15.22 22.70 26.69
N GLY A 64 -16.54 22.91 26.74
CA GLY A 64 -17.31 22.68 27.97
C GLY A 64 -17.39 21.20 28.36
N GLY A 65 -17.46 20.28 27.39
CA GLY A 65 -17.45 18.85 27.66
C GLY A 65 -16.14 18.36 28.29
N LYS A 66 -15.00 18.78 27.73
CA LYS A 66 -13.66 18.52 28.29
C LYS A 66 -13.49 19.10 29.69
N ALA A 67 -14.03 20.29 29.94
CA ALA A 67 -13.98 20.91 31.27
C ALA A 67 -14.76 20.09 32.31
N LEU A 68 -15.94 19.55 31.96
CA LEU A 68 -16.69 18.68 32.86
C LEU A 68 -15.99 17.33 33.08
N MET A 69 -15.38 16.75 32.04
CA MET A 69 -14.52 15.55 32.19
C MET A 69 -13.39 15.81 33.20
N ALA A 70 -12.63 16.89 33.04
CA ALA A 70 -11.55 17.23 33.98
C ALA A 70 -12.05 17.37 35.43
N ARG A 71 -13.23 17.98 35.63
CA ARG A 71 -13.88 18.09 36.95
C ARG A 71 -14.29 16.73 37.51
N LEU A 72 -14.88 15.85 36.69
CA LEU A 72 -15.26 14.50 37.08
C LEU A 72 -14.03 13.70 37.53
N TYR A 73 -12.96 13.65 36.74
CA TYR A 73 -11.76 12.89 37.10
C TYR A 73 -11.00 13.49 38.30
N ALA A 74 -11.08 14.80 38.53
CA ALA A 74 -10.60 15.40 39.77
C ALA A 74 -11.46 14.98 40.98
N PHE A 75 -12.77 14.86 40.81
CA PHE A 75 -13.69 14.38 41.85
C PHE A 75 -13.48 12.89 42.16
N LEU A 76 -13.38 12.03 41.14
CA LEU A 76 -13.08 10.60 41.30
C LEU A 76 -11.76 10.37 42.04
N GLU A 77 -10.71 11.13 41.72
CA GLU A 77 -9.42 11.05 42.42
C GLU A 77 -9.53 11.42 43.91
N ARG A 78 -10.29 12.48 44.23
CA ARG A 78 -10.50 12.90 45.64
C ARG A 78 -11.21 11.83 46.44
N HIS A 79 -12.10 11.07 45.82
CA HIS A 79 -12.87 9.99 46.45
C HIS A 79 -12.34 8.60 46.09
N ALA A 80 -11.06 8.48 45.71
CA ALA A 80 -10.46 7.23 45.22
C ALA A 80 -10.62 6.07 46.22
N GLU A 81 -10.47 6.32 47.53
CA GLU A 81 -10.66 5.30 48.57
C GLU A 81 -12.05 4.64 48.53
N ARG A 82 -13.07 5.37 48.06
CA ARG A 82 -14.46 4.90 47.97
C ARG A 82 -14.85 4.43 46.57
N LEU A 83 -14.18 4.89 45.52
CA LEU A 83 -14.60 4.67 44.14
C LEU A 83 -13.64 3.84 43.29
N ILE A 84 -12.37 3.73 43.67
CA ILE A 84 -11.31 3.19 42.81
C ILE A 84 -10.63 2.00 43.48
N ASP A 85 -10.48 0.89 42.75
CA ASP A 85 -9.83 -0.33 43.22
C ASP A 85 -8.29 -0.22 43.17
N ASP A 86 -7.75 0.39 42.10
CA ASP A 86 -6.32 0.64 41.92
C ASP A 86 -6.05 2.13 41.65
N PRO A 87 -5.72 2.92 42.69
CA PRO A 87 -5.48 4.36 42.55
C PRO A 87 -4.30 4.72 41.64
N ASP A 88 -3.29 3.86 41.50
CA ASP A 88 -2.13 4.15 40.67
C ASP A 88 -2.48 3.95 39.19
N ALA A 89 -3.15 2.84 38.86
CA ALA A 89 -3.68 2.62 37.52
C ALA A 89 -4.70 3.70 37.12
N PHE A 90 -5.58 4.12 38.05
CA PHE A 90 -6.52 5.20 37.80
C PHE A 90 -5.83 6.53 37.49
N ARG A 91 -4.77 6.91 38.23
CA ARG A 91 -4.03 8.16 37.96
C ARG A 91 -3.40 8.14 36.56
N GLU A 92 -2.90 6.98 36.15
CA GLU A 92 -2.38 6.80 34.81
C GLU A 92 -3.49 6.93 33.76
N ALA A 93 -4.61 6.21 33.90
CA ALA A 93 -5.76 6.34 33.00
C ALA A 93 -6.29 7.78 32.91
N LYS A 94 -6.43 8.47 34.05
CA LYS A 94 -6.78 9.89 34.11
C LYS A 94 -5.81 10.75 33.31
N ARG A 95 -4.50 10.55 33.46
CA ARG A 95 -3.47 11.28 32.70
C ARG A 95 -3.65 11.08 31.19
N LYS A 96 -3.83 9.83 30.75
CA LYS A 96 -4.07 9.47 29.35
C LYS A 96 -5.30 10.17 28.77
N ILE A 97 -6.43 10.06 29.46
CA ILE A 97 -7.72 10.63 29.04
C ILE A 97 -7.63 12.14 28.88
N LEU A 98 -7.09 12.84 29.88
CA LEU A 98 -7.01 14.31 29.83
C LEU A 98 -6.00 14.79 28.77
N ALA A 99 -4.89 14.08 28.58
CA ALA A 99 -3.93 14.39 27.52
C ALA A 99 -4.54 14.20 26.12
N PHE A 100 -5.24 13.09 25.88
CA PHE A 100 -5.92 12.83 24.61
C PHE A 100 -6.97 13.91 24.29
N LEU A 101 -7.80 14.26 25.27
CA LEU A 101 -8.81 15.31 25.12
C LEU A 101 -8.19 16.70 24.90
N GLY A 102 -7.05 16.98 25.51
CA GLY A 102 -6.34 18.26 25.39
C GLY A 102 -5.61 18.41 24.06
N ASN A 103 -4.92 17.35 23.62
CA ASN A 103 -3.93 17.44 22.55
C ASN A 103 -4.43 16.87 21.21
N ARG A 104 -5.36 15.90 21.21
CA ARG A 104 -5.81 15.22 19.99
C ARG A 104 -7.24 15.58 19.60
N ALA A 105 -8.17 15.60 20.56
CA ALA A 105 -9.56 15.99 20.30
C ALA A 105 -9.71 17.52 20.21
N VAL A 106 -8.93 18.21 19.37
CA VAL A 106 -8.78 19.68 19.35
C VAL A 106 -9.91 20.45 18.66
N HIS A 107 -10.82 19.76 17.98
CA HIS A 107 -11.89 20.40 17.21
C HIS A 107 -13.04 20.89 18.08
N ARG A 108 -13.89 21.73 17.48
CA ARG A 108 -14.92 22.51 18.18
C ARG A 108 -16.05 21.69 18.81
N TYR A 109 -16.49 20.63 18.16
CA TYR A 109 -17.68 19.87 18.56
C TYR A 109 -17.33 18.41 18.85
N PHE A 110 -18.04 17.81 19.80
CA PHE A 110 -18.22 16.36 19.84
C PHE A 110 -19.53 16.00 19.13
N HIS A 111 -19.51 14.92 18.36
CA HIS A 111 -20.66 14.41 17.63
C HIS A 111 -20.86 12.92 17.91
N LEU A 112 -22.03 12.57 18.45
CA LEU A 112 -22.46 11.21 18.64
C LEU A 112 -23.37 10.80 17.48
N ASP A 113 -22.91 9.80 16.73
CA ASP A 113 -23.65 9.11 15.69
C ASP A 113 -24.19 7.79 16.25
N ALA A 114 -25.51 7.70 16.34
CA ALA A 114 -26.21 6.54 16.87
C ALA A 114 -27.05 5.80 15.80
N TRP A 115 -26.79 6.09 14.52
CA TRP A 115 -27.63 5.63 13.42
C TRP A 115 -27.80 4.11 13.36
N ASP A 116 -26.71 3.35 13.53
CA ASP A 116 -26.77 1.88 13.52
C ASP A 116 -27.65 1.33 14.64
N VAL A 117 -27.63 1.96 15.82
CA VAL A 117 -28.47 1.57 16.96
C VAL A 117 -29.92 1.95 16.73
N PHE A 118 -30.19 3.14 16.16
CA PHE A 118 -31.56 3.59 15.89
C PHE A 118 -32.29 2.69 14.89
N ASN A 119 -31.57 2.02 13.99
CA ASN A 119 -32.13 1.02 13.07
C ASN A 119 -32.67 -0.26 13.78
N LEU A 120 -32.46 -0.43 15.08
CA LEU A 120 -32.98 -1.57 15.85
C LEU A 120 -34.45 -1.42 16.25
N SER A 121 -35.03 -0.23 16.06
CA SER A 121 -36.39 0.11 16.46
C SER A 121 -37.16 0.67 15.27
N ASP A 122 -38.48 0.50 15.29
CA ASP A 122 -39.40 1.12 14.32
C ASP A 122 -39.68 2.61 14.64
N GLU A 123 -39.15 3.14 15.75
CA GLU A 123 -39.23 4.56 16.10
C GLU A 123 -38.40 5.44 15.17
N THR A 124 -38.86 6.68 14.93
CA THR A 124 -38.10 7.64 14.10
C THR A 124 -36.74 7.93 14.72
N HIS A 125 -35.70 8.05 13.89
CA HIS A 125 -34.34 8.36 14.34
C HIS A 125 -34.29 9.68 15.13
N ALA A 126 -34.99 10.72 14.66
CA ALA A 126 -35.09 11.99 15.41
C ALA A 126 -35.68 11.81 16.83
N GLY A 127 -36.69 10.96 16.98
CA GLY A 127 -37.30 10.65 18.28
C GLY A 127 -36.36 9.90 19.22
N GLN A 128 -35.67 8.88 18.69
CA GLN A 128 -34.66 8.12 19.44
C GLN A 128 -33.47 9.02 19.84
N ALA A 129 -33.01 9.90 18.94
CA ALA A 129 -31.98 10.89 19.23
C ALA A 129 -32.39 11.85 20.35
N GLN A 130 -33.64 12.33 20.34
CA GLN A 130 -34.15 13.19 21.41
C GLN A 130 -34.21 12.47 22.76
N ALA A 131 -34.60 11.20 22.79
CA ALA A 131 -34.62 10.39 24.00
C ALA A 131 -33.20 10.15 24.54
N LEU A 132 -32.25 9.80 23.67
CA LEU A 132 -30.84 9.61 24.01
C LEU A 132 -30.22 10.90 24.56
N LEU A 133 -30.45 12.03 23.91
CA LEU A 133 -29.98 13.34 24.38
C LEU A 133 -30.54 13.65 25.78
N ALA A 134 -31.84 13.48 25.99
CA ALA A 134 -32.47 13.74 27.28
C ALA A 134 -31.91 12.84 28.39
N ARG A 135 -31.57 11.58 28.10
CA ARG A 135 -30.90 10.67 29.05
C ARG A 135 -29.51 11.18 29.41
N ILE A 136 -28.69 11.54 28.41
CA ILE A 136 -27.35 12.08 28.61
C ILE A 136 -27.40 13.39 29.42
N GLU A 137 -28.38 14.26 29.18
CA GLU A 137 -28.57 15.50 29.96
C GLU A 137 -28.89 15.21 31.43
N ARG A 138 -29.75 14.21 31.71
CA ARG A 138 -30.05 13.81 33.09
C ARG A 138 -28.83 13.22 33.81
N ASP A 139 -28.04 12.40 33.13
CA ASP A 139 -26.80 11.86 33.69
C ASP A 139 -25.77 12.97 33.95
N ASN A 140 -25.62 13.92 33.02
CA ASN A 140 -24.78 15.09 33.23
C ASN A 140 -25.25 15.98 34.39
N ALA A 141 -26.56 16.11 34.62
CA ALA A 141 -27.09 16.83 35.77
C ALA A 141 -26.74 16.12 37.09
N ARG A 142 -26.82 14.79 37.14
CA ARG A 142 -26.44 13.99 38.31
C ARG A 142 -24.94 14.03 38.59
N ILE A 143 -24.11 13.92 37.55
CA ILE A 143 -22.65 14.07 37.65
C ILE A 143 -22.29 15.44 38.24
N ARG A 144 -22.90 16.53 37.73
CA ARG A 144 -22.69 17.86 38.30
C ARG A 144 -23.14 17.94 39.76
N ALA A 145 -24.32 17.41 40.09
CA ALA A 145 -24.82 17.39 41.45
C ALA A 145 -23.88 16.64 42.42
N ALA A 146 -23.32 15.50 41.99
CA ALA A 146 -22.33 14.74 42.74
C ALA A 146 -21.05 15.56 43.00
N ILE A 147 -20.53 16.20 41.95
CA ILE A 147 -19.32 17.04 42.05
C ILE A 147 -19.56 18.27 42.94
N ASP A 148 -20.70 18.94 42.77
CA ASP A 148 -21.03 20.19 43.47
C ASP A 148 -21.37 19.95 44.95
N ALA A 149 -22.00 18.80 45.27
CA ALA A 149 -22.26 18.37 46.65
C ALA A 149 -21.06 17.64 47.29
N ASP A 150 -20.02 17.35 46.51
CA ASP A 150 -18.87 16.51 46.85
C ASP A 150 -19.27 15.13 47.44
N ASP A 151 -20.35 14.53 46.91
CA ASP A 151 -20.92 13.25 47.36
C ASP A 151 -20.90 12.19 46.24
N PRO A 152 -20.01 11.18 46.32
CA PRO A 152 -19.87 10.18 45.26
C PRO A 152 -21.04 9.21 45.16
N VAL A 153 -21.90 9.09 46.18
CA VAL A 153 -23.09 8.22 46.12
C VAL A 153 -24.10 8.72 45.09
N LEU A 154 -24.13 10.03 44.83
CA LEU A 154 -25.02 10.62 43.84
C LEU A 154 -24.71 10.17 42.40
N LEU A 155 -23.52 9.63 42.15
CA LEU A 155 -23.18 9.05 40.84
C LEU A 155 -23.97 7.76 40.55
N ASP A 156 -24.37 7.00 41.59
CA ASP A 156 -25.14 5.75 41.44
C ASP A 156 -26.57 5.99 40.91
N ALA A 157 -27.02 7.25 40.88
CA ALA A 157 -28.29 7.63 40.30
C ALA A 157 -28.26 7.78 38.77
N CYS A 158 -27.08 7.70 38.13
CA CYS A 158 -26.98 7.84 36.67
C CYS A 158 -27.77 6.72 35.97
N GLU A 159 -28.67 7.09 35.07
CA GLU A 159 -29.56 6.17 34.35
C GLU A 159 -28.76 5.21 33.46
N GLY A 160 -27.67 5.69 32.86
CA GLY A 160 -26.85 4.86 31.99
C GLY A 160 -26.11 3.72 32.68
N LEU A 161 -26.05 3.66 34.02
CA LEU A 161 -25.48 2.50 34.71
C LEU A 161 -26.27 1.22 34.41
N ALA A 162 -27.59 1.34 34.25
CA ALA A 162 -28.45 0.22 33.89
C ALA A 162 -28.17 -0.33 32.49
N CYS A 163 -27.68 0.51 31.56
CA CYS A 163 -27.30 0.11 30.21
C CYS A 163 -25.97 -0.67 30.18
N GLU A 164 -25.18 -0.57 31.25
CA GLU A 164 -23.85 -1.20 31.38
C GLU A 164 -23.91 -2.42 32.31
N ASP A 165 -25.12 -2.89 32.65
CA ASP A 165 -25.39 -4.01 33.56
C ASP A 165 -24.74 -3.88 34.95
N VAL A 166 -24.60 -2.65 35.46
CA VAL A 166 -24.00 -2.35 36.76
C VAL A 166 -24.93 -1.54 37.67
N THR A 167 -24.71 -1.64 38.97
CA THR A 167 -25.58 -1.03 40.00
C THR A 167 -25.00 0.23 40.65
N SER A 168 -23.71 0.49 40.44
CA SER A 168 -23.01 1.65 41.01
C SER A 168 -21.96 2.20 40.05
N PHE A 169 -21.61 3.46 40.22
CA PHE A 169 -20.55 4.08 39.44
C PHE A 169 -19.17 3.49 39.78
N ARG A 170 -18.98 3.04 41.03
CA ARG A 170 -17.78 2.28 41.43
C ARG A 170 -17.66 1.01 40.60
N GLU A 171 -18.73 0.25 40.45
CA GLU A 171 -18.72 -0.98 39.66
C GLU A 171 -18.36 -0.69 38.20
N LEU A 172 -18.97 0.35 37.60
CA LEU A 172 -18.67 0.78 36.23
C LEU A 172 -17.18 1.12 36.02
N ILE A 173 -16.64 2.04 36.84
CA ILE A 173 -15.36 2.68 36.56
C ILE A 173 -14.18 1.71 36.75
N ASN A 174 -14.35 0.64 37.54
CA ASN A 174 -13.33 -0.37 37.80
C ASN A 174 -13.46 -1.61 36.89
N GLN A 175 -14.39 -1.63 35.93
CA GLN A 175 -14.45 -2.74 34.99
C GLN A 175 -13.14 -2.80 34.18
N PRO A 176 -12.46 -3.97 34.07
CA PRO A 176 -11.16 -4.05 33.39
C PRO A 176 -11.19 -3.56 31.94
N HIS A 177 -12.29 -3.79 31.23
CA HIS A 177 -12.48 -3.37 29.84
C HIS A 177 -12.90 -1.89 29.70
N TYR A 178 -13.11 -1.18 30.80
CA TYR A 178 -13.32 0.27 30.80
C TYR A 178 -12.00 1.03 30.91
N ASP A 179 -10.98 0.45 31.57
CA ASP A 179 -9.73 1.14 31.94
C ASP A 179 -9.99 2.58 32.45
N TYR A 180 -10.90 2.69 33.42
CA TYR A 180 -11.35 3.96 33.98
C TYR A 180 -11.90 4.97 32.95
N GLY A 181 -12.43 4.50 31.82
CA GLY A 181 -12.95 5.29 30.71
C GLY A 181 -11.97 5.50 29.54
N TRP A 182 -10.73 5.00 29.64
CA TRP A 182 -9.75 5.11 28.56
C TRP A 182 -10.13 4.23 27.36
N GLU A 183 -10.42 2.96 27.61
CA GLU A 183 -10.75 1.99 26.55
C GLU A 183 -11.94 2.43 25.68
N PRO A 184 -13.10 2.83 26.23
CA PRO A 184 -14.19 3.34 25.40
C PRO A 184 -13.83 4.65 24.69
N LEU A 185 -13.02 5.53 25.28
CA LEU A 185 -12.70 6.83 24.69
C LEU A 185 -11.87 6.72 23.42
N THR A 186 -11.06 5.67 23.29
CA THR A 186 -10.10 5.49 22.19
C THR A 186 -10.32 4.21 21.39
N SER A 187 -11.51 3.60 21.42
CA SER A 187 -11.74 2.26 20.87
C SER A 187 -11.58 2.15 19.34
N ILE A 188 -11.51 3.26 18.61
CA ILE A 188 -11.17 3.30 17.16
C ILE A 188 -9.86 4.02 16.83
N ILE A 189 -9.06 4.36 17.84
CA ILE A 189 -7.73 4.91 17.65
C ILE A 189 -6.74 3.75 17.65
N TYR A 190 -6.16 3.47 16.48
CA TYR A 190 -5.13 2.45 16.31
C TYR A 190 -3.70 3.02 16.30
N ASP A 191 -3.56 4.35 16.24
CA ASP A 191 -2.26 4.99 16.23
C ASP A 191 -1.60 4.87 17.60
N GLU A 192 -0.32 4.48 17.64
CA GLU A 192 0.44 4.42 18.89
C GLU A 192 1.12 5.76 19.22
N ALA A 193 1.28 6.65 18.21
CA ALA A 193 2.04 7.89 18.33
C ALA A 193 1.41 9.08 17.61
N LEU A 194 1.80 10.27 18.05
CA LEU A 194 1.28 11.57 17.66
C LEU A 194 2.40 12.59 17.53
N VAL A 195 2.27 13.50 16.57
CA VAL A 195 3.06 14.73 16.55
C VAL A 195 2.36 15.78 17.42
N PHE A 196 3.09 16.38 18.35
CA PHE A 196 2.60 17.49 19.17
C PHE A 196 3.50 18.71 19.00
N GLU A 197 2.95 19.90 19.25
CA GLU A 197 3.68 21.16 19.19
C GLU A 197 3.82 21.79 20.59
N GLN A 198 5.03 22.24 20.92
CA GLN A 198 5.33 23.01 22.12
C GLN A 198 6.39 24.06 21.79
N ASP A 199 6.16 25.31 22.19
CA ASP A 199 7.09 26.44 21.99
C ASP A 199 7.51 26.64 20.52
N GLY A 200 6.61 26.35 19.57
CA GLY A 200 6.86 26.42 18.13
C GLY A 200 7.76 25.32 17.58
N ARG A 201 7.94 24.22 18.32
CA ARG A 201 8.68 23.03 17.92
C ARG A 201 7.81 21.79 18.02
N GLN A 202 8.09 20.80 17.20
CA GLN A 202 7.36 19.54 17.15
C GLN A 202 8.13 18.40 17.82
N GLY A 203 7.39 17.53 18.50
CA GLY A 203 7.86 16.31 19.15
C GLY A 203 6.93 15.14 18.87
N VAL A 204 7.31 13.94 19.32
CA VAL A 204 6.50 12.73 19.22
C VAL A 204 6.00 12.37 20.61
N MET A 205 4.72 12.07 20.75
CA MET A 205 4.14 11.57 21.98
C MET A 205 3.27 10.35 21.71
N ALA A 206 3.15 9.45 22.67
CA ALA A 206 2.16 8.40 22.62
C ALA A 206 0.75 9.00 22.71
N VAL A 207 -0.27 8.27 22.28
CA VAL A 207 -1.67 8.69 22.46
C VAL A 207 -2.04 8.84 23.95
N THR A 208 -1.30 8.14 24.82
CA THR A 208 -1.34 8.28 26.29
C THR A 208 -0.82 9.63 26.81
N GLY A 209 -0.23 10.47 25.94
CA GLY A 209 0.40 11.74 26.28
C GLY A 209 1.82 11.59 26.86
N GLU A 210 2.39 10.38 26.89
CA GLU A 210 3.81 10.21 27.17
C GLU A 210 4.66 10.84 26.06
N VAL A 211 5.59 11.71 26.40
CA VAL A 211 6.51 12.31 25.43
C VAL A 211 7.57 11.28 25.04
N LEU A 212 7.46 10.76 23.81
CA LEU A 212 8.36 9.75 23.24
C LEU A 212 9.62 10.41 22.63
N ALA A 213 9.44 11.55 21.96
CA ALA A 213 10.51 12.43 21.53
C ALA A 213 10.15 13.89 21.90
N PRO A 214 11.04 14.63 22.59
CA PRO A 214 10.74 16.00 23.00
C PRO A 214 10.53 16.93 21.81
N ALA A 215 9.74 17.98 22.03
CA ALA A 215 9.53 19.04 21.04
C ALA A 215 10.84 19.78 20.74
N ARG A 216 11.48 19.44 19.61
CA ARG A 216 12.77 20.00 19.20
C ARG A 216 12.91 20.19 17.69
N TYR A 217 12.08 19.50 16.91
CA TYR A 217 12.09 19.59 15.46
C TYR A 217 11.33 20.84 15.02
N ASP A 218 11.75 21.46 13.93
CA ASP A 218 10.93 22.50 13.30
C ASP A 218 9.70 21.90 12.63
N GLU A 219 9.79 20.63 12.20
CA GLU A 219 8.74 19.90 11.51
C GLU A 219 8.98 18.38 11.60
N ILE A 220 7.91 17.63 11.79
CA ILE A 220 7.82 16.17 11.67
C ILE A 220 6.75 15.91 10.61
N GLY A 221 7.13 15.22 9.53
CA GLY A 221 6.18 14.79 8.50
C GLY A 221 5.21 13.72 9.01
N GLU A 222 4.27 13.31 8.17
CA GLU A 222 3.42 12.16 8.47
C GLU A 222 4.26 10.89 8.64
N PHE A 223 3.85 10.04 9.59
CA PHE A 223 4.42 8.69 9.71
C PHE A 223 3.94 7.85 8.54
N ASP A 224 4.87 7.22 7.83
CA ASP A 224 4.54 6.31 6.75
C ASP A 224 3.84 5.06 7.30
N ALA A 225 2.66 4.74 6.77
CA ALA A 225 1.79 3.69 7.30
C ALA A 225 2.36 2.27 7.18
N TRP A 226 3.43 2.06 6.42
CA TRP A 226 4.08 0.75 6.26
C TRP A 226 5.33 0.59 7.12
N THR A 227 5.97 1.70 7.48
CA THR A 227 7.27 1.70 8.16
C THR A 227 7.25 2.34 9.54
N ASP A 228 6.19 3.07 9.88
CA ASP A 228 6.07 3.84 11.12
C ASP A 228 7.19 4.88 11.30
N VAL A 229 7.73 5.39 10.19
CA VAL A 229 8.82 6.38 10.17
C VAL A 229 8.34 7.69 9.59
N ALA A 230 8.70 8.79 10.25
CA ALA A 230 8.53 10.15 9.75
C ALA A 230 9.88 10.80 9.43
N ILE A 231 9.90 11.67 8.42
CA ILE A 231 11.01 12.58 8.15
C ILE A 231 10.91 13.75 9.11
N VAL A 232 12.01 14.09 9.78
CA VAL A 232 12.10 15.25 10.66
C VAL A 232 13.02 16.31 10.08
N ARG A 233 12.70 17.59 10.34
CA ARG A 233 13.51 18.74 9.92
C ARG A 233 13.91 19.60 11.11
N GLN A 234 15.16 20.03 11.12
CA GLN A 234 15.65 21.08 12.02
C GLN A 234 16.55 22.03 11.22
N GLY A 235 16.16 23.30 11.13
CA GLY A 235 16.77 24.27 10.22
C GLY A 235 16.68 23.79 8.77
N ASP A 236 17.85 23.68 8.13
CA ASP A 236 18.08 23.21 6.77
C ASP A 236 18.63 21.77 6.73
N ARG A 237 18.45 21.00 7.81
CA ARG A 237 18.87 19.62 7.93
C ARG A 237 17.68 18.70 8.22
N TYR A 238 17.86 17.43 7.82
CA TYR A 238 16.84 16.40 7.88
C TYR A 238 17.38 15.12 8.54
N GLY A 239 16.46 14.35 9.12
CA GLY A 239 16.69 13.04 9.72
C GLY A 239 15.40 12.20 9.72
N HIS A 240 15.37 11.15 10.52
CA HIS A 240 14.21 10.25 10.63
C HIS A 240 13.93 9.93 12.10
N VAL A 241 12.65 9.86 12.45
CA VAL A 241 12.15 9.41 13.75
C VAL A 241 11.08 8.35 13.53
N ASP A 242 11.02 7.33 14.39
CA ASP A 242 9.90 6.38 14.40
C ASP A 242 8.80 6.76 15.39
N THR A 243 7.69 6.03 15.36
CA THR A 243 6.54 6.22 16.26
C THR A 243 6.90 6.03 17.73
N THR A 244 7.96 5.29 18.05
CA THR A 244 8.47 5.14 19.44
C THR A 244 9.26 6.36 19.91
N GLY A 245 9.41 7.39 19.06
CA GLY A 245 10.23 8.57 19.32
C GLY A 245 11.72 8.34 19.15
N ARG A 246 12.14 7.15 18.68
CA ARG A 246 13.55 6.86 18.44
C ARG A 246 13.98 7.59 17.17
N GLU A 247 15.06 8.35 17.30
CA GLU A 247 15.77 8.92 16.17
C GLU A 247 16.49 7.79 15.41
N ILE A 248 15.96 7.41 14.24
CA ILE A 248 16.60 6.42 13.36
C ILE A 248 17.84 7.05 12.74
N THR A 249 17.70 8.27 12.18
CA THR A 249 18.87 9.02 11.72
C THR A 249 18.89 10.41 12.32
N PRO A 250 20.07 10.89 12.75
CA PRO A 250 20.21 12.23 13.29
C PRO A 250 19.94 13.29 12.23
N VAL A 251 19.47 14.45 12.68
CA VAL A 251 19.22 15.61 11.83
C VAL A 251 20.52 16.26 11.37
N ARG A 252 21.18 15.63 10.39
CA ARG A 252 22.48 16.08 9.86
C ARG A 252 22.58 16.04 8.34
N TYR A 253 21.57 15.49 7.66
CA TYR A 253 21.58 15.35 6.21
C TYR A 253 20.99 16.59 5.56
N GLU A 254 21.49 16.96 4.39
CA GLU A 254 20.92 18.02 3.55
C GLU A 254 19.53 17.62 3.03
N GLN A 255 19.34 16.32 2.76
CA GLN A 255 18.09 15.71 2.33
C GLN A 255 18.04 14.25 2.77
N VAL A 256 16.84 13.76 3.06
CA VAL A 256 16.55 12.34 3.29
C VAL A 256 15.29 11.95 2.51
N TRP A 257 15.14 10.67 2.19
CA TRP A 257 13.95 10.11 1.54
C TRP A 257 13.34 9.01 2.41
N ALA A 258 12.05 8.73 2.22
CA ALA A 258 11.36 7.63 2.89
C ALA A 258 12.06 6.27 2.66
N PHE A 259 11.85 5.35 3.61
CA PHE A 259 12.40 4.01 3.56
C PHE A 259 11.78 3.18 2.42
N TRP A 260 12.57 2.90 1.40
CA TRP A 260 12.21 2.04 0.28
C TRP A 260 12.23 0.57 0.72
N HIS A 261 11.14 -0.15 0.39
CA HIS A 261 10.82 -1.50 0.90
C HIS A 261 10.89 -1.63 2.43
N GLY A 262 10.75 -0.51 3.16
CA GLY A 262 10.84 -0.47 4.61
C GLY A 262 12.22 -0.70 5.22
N GLU A 263 13.26 -0.88 4.41
CA GLU A 263 14.58 -1.29 4.89
C GLU A 263 15.67 -0.23 4.65
N PHE A 264 15.60 0.51 3.53
CA PHE A 264 16.66 1.44 3.14
C PHE A 264 16.16 2.83 2.77
N ALA A 265 16.81 3.87 3.27
CA ALA A 265 16.51 5.26 2.91
C ALA A 265 17.71 5.91 2.20
N ARG A 266 17.46 6.59 1.08
CA ARG A 266 18.48 7.44 0.46
C ARG A 266 18.71 8.66 1.35
N VAL A 267 19.96 9.11 1.44
CA VAL A 267 20.34 10.32 2.18
C VAL A 267 21.34 11.15 1.39
N LYS A 268 21.42 12.45 1.68
CA LYS A 268 22.37 13.37 1.07
C LYS A 268 23.16 14.14 2.12
N ARG A 269 24.49 14.11 2.05
CA ARG A 269 25.41 14.87 2.90
C ARG A 269 26.56 15.41 2.06
N ASP A 270 26.95 16.66 2.29
CA ASP A 270 28.05 17.34 1.60
C ASP A 270 27.90 17.31 0.06
N GLY A 271 26.68 17.51 -0.43
CA GLY A 271 26.35 17.44 -1.86
C GLY A 271 26.39 16.04 -2.48
N LYS A 272 26.61 14.98 -1.71
CA LYS A 272 26.74 13.59 -2.17
C LYS A 272 25.67 12.67 -1.59
N PHE A 273 25.31 11.65 -2.35
CA PHE A 273 24.27 10.68 -1.99
C PHE A 273 24.86 9.40 -1.38
N GLY A 274 24.12 8.84 -0.43
CA GLY A 274 24.36 7.55 0.22
C GLY A 274 23.03 6.88 0.60
N VAL A 275 23.12 5.79 1.36
CA VAL A 275 21.97 5.00 1.85
C VAL A 275 22.18 4.67 3.31
N VAL A 276 21.09 4.75 4.07
CA VAL A 276 21.02 4.26 5.45
C VAL A 276 20.07 3.09 5.56
N ASP A 277 20.33 2.19 6.50
CA ASP A 277 19.39 1.13 6.90
C ASP A 277 18.40 1.62 7.97
N ARG A 278 17.44 0.77 8.34
CA ARG A 278 16.45 0.97 9.41
C ARG A 278 17.04 1.17 10.82
N HIS A 279 18.33 0.92 10.99
CA HIS A 279 19.05 1.18 12.24
C HIS A 279 19.78 2.52 12.22
N GLY A 280 19.74 3.24 11.09
CA GLY A 280 20.41 4.52 10.88
C GLY A 280 21.87 4.39 10.46
N VAL A 281 22.32 3.17 10.15
CA VAL A 281 23.70 2.92 9.71
C VAL A 281 23.82 3.31 8.25
N GLU A 282 24.83 4.12 7.92
CA GLU A 282 25.17 4.49 6.54
C GLU A 282 25.82 3.29 5.83
N VAL A 283 24.97 2.40 5.31
CA VAL A 283 25.38 1.16 4.62
C VAL A 283 25.98 1.41 3.23
N VAL A 284 25.61 2.54 2.61
CA VAL A 284 26.25 3.07 1.41
C VAL A 284 26.74 4.50 1.70
N PRO A 285 28.06 4.77 1.73
CA PRO A 285 28.58 6.09 2.10
C PRO A 285 28.10 7.23 1.21
N CYS A 286 27.92 8.43 1.80
CA CYS A 286 27.61 9.65 1.06
C CYS A 286 28.80 10.13 0.21
N ARG A 287 29.04 9.51 -0.95
CA ARG A 287 30.15 9.85 -1.86
C ARG A 287 29.74 9.98 -3.33
N TYR A 288 28.55 9.51 -3.69
CA TYR A 288 28.10 9.47 -5.08
C TYR A 288 27.49 10.80 -5.51
N ALA A 289 27.78 11.23 -6.75
CA ALA A 289 27.19 12.46 -7.29
C ALA A 289 25.69 12.28 -7.58
N GLU A 290 25.29 11.07 -7.96
CA GLU A 290 23.89 10.65 -8.12
C GLU A 290 23.77 9.20 -7.62
N LEU A 291 22.60 8.88 -7.06
CA LEU A 291 22.27 7.54 -6.58
C LEU A 291 20.78 7.28 -6.78
N THR A 292 20.42 6.32 -7.62
CA THR A 292 19.04 5.99 -7.97
C THR A 292 18.77 4.53 -7.67
N VAL A 293 17.57 4.24 -7.17
CA VAL A 293 17.12 2.86 -6.91
C VAL A 293 17.11 2.11 -8.24
N LEU A 294 17.70 0.92 -8.26
CA LEU A 294 17.63 -0.02 -9.36
C LEU A 294 16.54 -1.05 -9.01
N LEU A 295 15.40 -0.99 -9.68
CA LEU A 295 14.26 -1.87 -9.39
C LEU A 295 14.69 -3.35 -9.50
N HIS A 296 14.66 -4.07 -8.38
CA HIS A 296 14.91 -5.50 -8.36
C HIS A 296 13.94 -6.23 -7.44
N PHE A 297 13.21 -7.20 -7.99
CA PHE A 297 12.51 -8.17 -7.15
C PHE A 297 13.62 -9.03 -6.52
N GLY A 298 13.86 -8.84 -5.22
CA GLY A 298 14.73 -9.69 -4.39
C GLY A 298 16.03 -9.05 -3.89
N GLU A 299 16.70 -8.18 -4.66
CA GLU A 299 17.97 -7.55 -4.25
C GLU A 299 17.89 -6.02 -4.27
N CYS A 300 18.14 -5.36 -3.14
CA CYS A 300 18.14 -3.90 -3.05
C CYS A 300 19.44 -3.33 -3.66
N CYS A 301 19.45 -2.85 -4.91
CA CYS A 301 20.63 -2.26 -5.53
C CYS A 301 20.39 -0.80 -5.97
N TRP A 302 21.47 -0.06 -6.19
CA TRP A 302 21.42 1.31 -6.67
C TRP A 302 22.36 1.52 -7.85
N ALA A 303 21.88 2.23 -8.88
CA ALA A 303 22.76 2.81 -9.86
C ALA A 303 23.43 4.04 -9.24
N ALA A 304 24.75 4.05 -9.21
CA ALA A 304 25.56 5.05 -8.53
C ALA A 304 26.49 5.74 -9.53
N ARG A 305 26.51 7.07 -9.52
CA ARG A 305 27.44 7.86 -10.34
C ARG A 305 28.63 8.32 -9.51
N GLU A 306 29.80 7.78 -9.84
CA GLU A 306 31.08 8.23 -9.30
C GLU A 306 31.83 9.01 -10.37
N GLN A 307 32.19 10.26 -10.05
CA GLN A 307 32.70 11.23 -11.04
C GLN A 307 31.71 11.42 -12.20
N ALA A 308 32.06 10.92 -13.40
CA ALA A 308 31.24 11.01 -14.61
C ALA A 308 30.64 9.67 -15.04
N LEU A 309 31.03 8.56 -14.40
CA LEU A 309 30.65 7.20 -14.82
C LEU A 309 29.68 6.57 -13.81
N TRP A 310 28.78 5.76 -14.35
CA TRP A 310 27.79 4.99 -13.64
C TRP A 310 28.28 3.58 -13.37
N GLY A 311 27.86 3.01 -12.25
CA GLY A 311 27.97 1.60 -11.89
C GLY A 311 26.76 1.18 -11.05
N VAL A 312 26.78 -0.04 -10.51
CA VAL A 312 25.74 -0.58 -9.63
C VAL A 312 26.36 -1.02 -8.30
N VAL A 313 25.79 -0.55 -7.20
CA VAL A 313 26.19 -0.93 -5.83
C VAL A 313 25.09 -1.72 -5.13
N ASP A 314 25.51 -2.64 -4.27
CA ASP A 314 24.64 -3.46 -3.42
C ASP A 314 24.30 -2.77 -2.07
N PRO A 315 23.50 -3.40 -1.18
CA PRO A 315 23.13 -2.84 0.13
C PRO A 315 24.28 -2.54 1.07
N VAL A 316 25.46 -3.10 0.84
CA VAL A 316 26.65 -2.86 1.68
C VAL A 316 27.68 -1.97 0.98
N GLY A 317 27.28 -1.34 -0.13
CA GLY A 317 28.09 -0.38 -0.87
C GLY A 317 29.19 -1.01 -1.73
N GLN A 318 29.14 -2.32 -1.99
CA GLN A 318 30.07 -3.00 -2.90
C GLN A 318 29.58 -2.89 -4.34
N TRP A 319 30.53 -2.71 -5.27
CA TRP A 319 30.25 -2.67 -6.69
C TRP A 319 29.83 -4.07 -7.19
N ARG A 320 28.60 -4.17 -7.69
CA ARG A 320 28.13 -5.31 -8.51
C ARG A 320 28.51 -5.09 -9.97
N LEU A 321 28.43 -3.85 -10.43
CA LEU A 321 29.01 -3.37 -11.68
C LEU A 321 29.87 -2.13 -11.35
N PRO A 322 31.17 -2.09 -11.67
CA PRO A 322 32.02 -0.94 -11.36
C PRO A 322 31.57 0.32 -12.13
N ALA A 323 32.04 1.49 -11.70
CA ALA A 323 31.77 2.76 -12.36
C ALA A 323 32.54 2.90 -13.69
N GLU A 324 32.04 2.23 -14.74
CA GLU A 324 32.66 2.17 -16.07
C GLU A 324 31.69 2.49 -17.23
N PHE A 325 30.48 2.94 -16.92
CA PHE A 325 29.40 3.15 -17.89
C PHE A 325 29.05 4.64 -18.05
N ASP A 326 28.84 5.11 -19.27
CA ASP A 326 28.33 6.47 -19.54
C ASP A 326 26.84 6.59 -19.13
N ALA A 327 26.10 5.49 -19.14
CA ALA A 327 24.69 5.44 -18.76
C ALA A 327 24.26 4.04 -18.27
N ILE A 328 23.31 4.00 -17.33
CA ILE A 328 22.58 2.79 -16.91
C ILE A 328 21.07 3.07 -16.99
N ASP A 329 20.34 2.32 -17.82
CA ASP A 329 18.87 2.32 -17.92
C ASP A 329 18.31 0.97 -17.44
N HIS A 330 17.20 0.99 -16.72
CA HIS A 330 16.52 -0.21 -16.19
C HIS A 330 14.99 -0.15 -16.32
N SER A 331 14.48 0.71 -17.20
CA SER A 331 13.06 1.08 -17.30
C SER A 331 12.13 -0.05 -17.77
N THR A 332 12.65 -1.12 -18.38
CA THR A 332 11.85 -2.18 -19.05
C THR A 332 12.07 -3.59 -18.50
N GLY A 333 12.48 -3.73 -17.24
CA GLY A 333 12.70 -5.05 -16.65
C GLY A 333 13.94 -5.77 -17.22
N VAL A 334 14.89 -5.01 -17.76
CA VAL A 334 16.23 -5.41 -18.22
C VAL A 334 17.15 -4.22 -17.94
N ILE A 335 18.44 -4.47 -17.74
CA ILE A 335 19.41 -3.42 -17.42
C ILE A 335 20.32 -3.21 -18.64
N PHE A 336 20.33 -1.99 -19.18
CA PHE A 336 21.23 -1.54 -20.23
C PHE A 336 22.32 -0.69 -19.61
N ALA A 337 23.57 -1.13 -19.70
CA ALA A 337 24.71 -0.38 -19.22
C ALA A 337 25.62 -0.05 -20.42
N THR A 338 25.74 1.23 -20.76
CA THR A 338 26.52 1.68 -21.93
C THR A 338 27.97 1.91 -21.51
N PRO A 339 28.94 1.06 -21.89
CA PRO A 339 30.31 1.22 -21.42
C PRO A 339 30.92 2.52 -21.96
N ALA A 340 31.82 3.12 -21.19
CA ALA A 340 32.42 4.40 -21.54
C ALA A 340 32.96 4.44 -22.98
N GLY A 341 32.49 5.41 -23.77
CA GLY A 341 32.91 5.60 -25.16
C GLY A 341 32.30 4.64 -26.18
N ARG A 342 31.37 3.76 -25.78
CA ARG A 342 30.59 2.91 -26.70
C ARG A 342 29.19 3.49 -26.92
N THR A 343 28.59 3.17 -28.07
CA THR A 343 27.20 3.54 -28.40
C THR A 343 26.21 2.39 -28.22
N VAL A 344 26.69 1.15 -28.17
CA VAL A 344 25.88 -0.05 -27.99
C VAL A 344 26.00 -0.49 -26.54
N PRO A 345 24.89 -0.58 -25.78
CA PRO A 345 24.93 -0.99 -24.39
C PRO A 345 25.23 -2.47 -24.25
N ASP A 346 25.83 -2.82 -23.12
CA ASP A 346 25.82 -4.17 -22.60
C ASP A 346 24.45 -4.43 -21.94
N VAL A 347 23.89 -5.61 -22.23
CA VAL A 347 22.57 -6.02 -21.77
C VAL A 347 22.76 -6.96 -20.60
N TYR A 348 22.15 -6.62 -19.48
CA TYR A 348 22.16 -7.42 -18.27
C TYR A 348 20.74 -7.86 -17.95
N THR A 349 20.59 -9.12 -17.54
CA THR A 349 19.37 -9.53 -16.88
C THR A 349 19.18 -8.68 -15.65
N ARG A 350 17.96 -8.72 -15.15
CA ARG A 350 17.62 -8.21 -13.85
C ARG A 350 18.63 -8.62 -12.75
N ARG A 351 19.04 -9.88 -12.67
CA ARG A 351 20.01 -10.37 -11.67
C ARG A 351 21.46 -9.94 -11.93
N LEU A 352 21.67 -8.89 -12.73
CA LEU A 352 22.98 -8.37 -13.13
C LEU A 352 23.84 -9.41 -13.86
N VAL A 353 23.21 -10.38 -14.55
CA VAL A 353 23.92 -11.34 -15.41
C VAL A 353 24.04 -10.77 -16.81
N ARG A 354 25.26 -10.59 -17.31
CA ARG A 354 25.49 -10.08 -18.67
C ARG A 354 25.07 -11.10 -19.73
N VAL A 355 24.20 -10.71 -20.65
CA VAL A 355 23.62 -11.60 -21.69
C VAL A 355 23.95 -11.19 -23.13
N GLY A 356 24.60 -10.05 -23.33
CA GLY A 356 25.09 -9.62 -24.64
C GLY A 356 25.40 -8.13 -24.73
N SER A 357 25.55 -7.63 -25.96
CA SER A 357 25.53 -6.20 -26.27
C SER A 357 24.62 -5.98 -27.47
N ALA A 358 23.59 -5.17 -27.32
CA ALA A 358 22.62 -4.90 -28.38
C ALA A 358 21.95 -3.53 -28.16
N PRO A 359 21.55 -2.82 -29.22
CA PRO A 359 20.68 -1.65 -29.10
C PRO A 359 19.38 -2.01 -28.36
N GLN A 360 18.87 -1.07 -27.56
CA GLN A 360 17.70 -1.28 -26.70
C GLN A 360 16.47 -1.73 -27.48
N GLU A 361 16.27 -1.20 -28.68
CA GLU A 361 15.17 -1.54 -29.59
C GLU A 361 15.23 -2.96 -30.18
N GLN A 362 16.36 -3.66 -30.01
CA GLN A 362 16.53 -5.03 -30.49
C GLN A 362 16.42 -6.07 -29.36
N VAL A 363 16.23 -5.64 -28.12
CA VAL A 363 16.08 -6.53 -26.96
C VAL A 363 14.61 -6.61 -26.58
N GLU A 364 14.07 -7.81 -26.54
CA GLU A 364 12.71 -8.07 -26.06
C GLU A 364 12.76 -8.74 -24.68
N VAL A 365 11.88 -8.31 -23.77
CA VAL A 365 11.72 -8.90 -22.44
C VAL A 365 10.34 -9.53 -22.35
N VAL A 366 10.30 -10.81 -22.00
CA VAL A 366 9.05 -11.55 -21.78
C VAL A 366 8.84 -11.74 -20.28
N GLU A 367 7.73 -11.24 -19.77
CA GLU A 367 7.24 -11.55 -18.43
C GLU A 367 6.36 -12.80 -18.51
N ALA A 368 6.71 -13.83 -17.75
CA ALA A 368 6.00 -15.10 -17.64
C ALA A 368 5.61 -15.35 -16.18
N SER A 369 4.65 -16.24 -15.94
CA SER A 369 4.37 -16.76 -14.60
C SER A 369 5.28 -17.95 -14.30
N ASP A 370 5.95 -17.96 -13.15
CA ASP A 370 6.63 -19.16 -12.67
C ASP A 370 5.61 -20.21 -12.15
N GLU A 371 6.10 -21.41 -11.82
CA GLU A 371 5.29 -22.53 -11.33
C GLU A 371 4.51 -22.21 -10.04
N ASN A 372 4.90 -21.18 -9.30
CA ASN A 372 4.28 -20.74 -8.05
C ASN A 372 3.40 -19.49 -8.23
N GLY A 373 3.19 -19.03 -9.46
CA GLY A 373 2.42 -17.81 -9.77
C GLY A 373 3.19 -16.51 -9.53
N GLY A 374 4.51 -16.57 -9.32
CA GLY A 374 5.41 -15.43 -9.30
C GLY A 374 5.78 -14.95 -10.71
N LYS A 375 6.46 -13.81 -10.81
CA LYS A 375 6.89 -13.23 -12.09
C LYS A 375 8.29 -13.73 -12.48
N ALA A 376 8.39 -14.38 -13.62
CA ALA A 376 9.64 -14.79 -14.26
C ALA A 376 9.95 -13.92 -15.48
N PHE A 377 11.23 -13.63 -15.74
CA PHE A 377 11.64 -12.79 -16.85
C PHE A 377 12.52 -13.56 -17.82
N ARG A 378 12.28 -13.41 -19.12
CA ARG A 378 13.08 -13.97 -20.20
C ARG A 378 13.55 -12.87 -21.14
N TYR A 379 14.73 -13.05 -21.70
CA TYR A 379 15.38 -12.02 -22.51
C TYR A 379 15.68 -12.60 -23.88
N LEU A 380 15.16 -11.96 -24.91
CA LEU A 380 15.55 -12.20 -26.29
C LEU A 380 16.61 -11.17 -26.67
N VAL A 381 17.84 -11.64 -26.83
CA VAL A 381 19.00 -10.76 -27.06
C VAL A 381 19.69 -11.15 -28.36
N PRO A 382 19.89 -10.22 -29.31
CA PRO A 382 20.71 -10.46 -30.47
C PRO A 382 22.18 -10.66 -30.04
N GLN A 383 22.80 -11.72 -30.53
CA GLN A 383 24.21 -12.01 -30.34
C GLN A 383 24.89 -12.11 -31.71
N ALA A 384 26.03 -11.43 -31.88
CA ALA A 384 26.83 -11.59 -33.08
C ALA A 384 27.55 -12.95 -33.04
N GLY A 385 27.35 -13.79 -34.06
CA GLY A 385 28.20 -14.97 -34.28
C GLY A 385 29.62 -14.57 -34.68
N GLU A 386 30.57 -15.48 -34.55
CA GLU A 386 31.98 -15.29 -34.98
C GLU A 386 32.09 -14.97 -36.48
N ASP A 387 31.08 -15.35 -37.26
CA ASP A 387 30.90 -15.08 -38.69
C ASP A 387 30.27 -13.71 -38.99
N GLY A 388 29.98 -12.90 -37.97
CA GLY A 388 29.34 -11.59 -38.10
C GLY A 388 27.82 -11.66 -38.37
N VAL A 389 27.24 -12.86 -38.39
CA VAL A 389 25.80 -13.06 -38.55
C VAL A 389 25.13 -12.92 -37.18
N ALA A 390 24.18 -11.99 -37.06
CA ALA A 390 23.39 -11.83 -35.84
C ALA A 390 22.47 -13.05 -35.65
N ARG A 391 22.54 -13.66 -34.47
CA ARG A 391 21.71 -14.79 -34.03
C ARG A 391 21.07 -14.41 -32.69
N SER A 392 19.80 -14.68 -32.49
CA SER A 392 19.15 -14.37 -31.22
C SER A 392 19.36 -15.49 -30.20
N ALA A 393 19.61 -15.10 -28.95
CA ALA A 393 19.61 -15.97 -27.79
C ALA A 393 18.31 -15.73 -26.99
N PHE A 394 17.69 -16.80 -26.50
CA PHE A 394 16.59 -16.70 -25.54
C PHE A 394 17.07 -17.25 -24.20
N VAL A 395 17.15 -16.38 -23.19
CA VAL A 395 17.80 -16.68 -21.91
C VAL A 395 16.88 -16.40 -20.73
N ASP A 396 17.06 -17.15 -19.65
CA ASP A 396 16.40 -16.91 -18.37
C ASP A 396 17.08 -15.76 -17.57
N GLU A 397 16.52 -15.43 -16.41
CA GLU A 397 17.06 -14.40 -15.51
C GLU A 397 18.44 -14.70 -14.91
N ASN A 398 18.86 -15.95 -14.94
CA ASN A 398 20.19 -16.40 -14.51
C ASN A 398 21.19 -16.42 -15.67
N GLY A 399 20.76 -16.07 -16.89
CA GLY A 399 21.57 -16.11 -18.10
C GLY A 399 21.72 -17.51 -18.70
N HIS A 400 20.95 -18.51 -18.25
CA HIS A 400 20.92 -19.81 -18.91
C HIS A 400 20.19 -19.70 -20.23
N ALA A 401 20.79 -20.26 -21.29
CA ALA A 401 20.16 -20.34 -22.59
C ALA A 401 19.01 -21.36 -22.57
N LEU A 402 17.80 -20.87 -22.76
CA LEU A 402 16.63 -21.69 -23.08
C LEU A 402 16.63 -22.08 -24.56
N ILE A 403 17.06 -21.16 -25.42
CA ILE A 403 17.42 -21.41 -26.81
C ILE A 403 18.78 -20.80 -27.07
N ALA A 404 19.75 -21.66 -27.39
CA ALA A 404 21.12 -21.26 -27.66
C ALA A 404 21.22 -20.40 -28.93
N PRO A 405 22.16 -19.43 -28.98
CA PRO A 405 22.41 -18.65 -30.18
C PRO A 405 22.67 -19.56 -31.39
N GLY A 406 21.89 -19.38 -32.46
CA GLY A 406 22.03 -20.16 -33.70
C GLY A 406 21.41 -21.55 -33.67
N ALA A 407 20.76 -21.96 -32.58
CA ALA A 407 19.96 -23.19 -32.58
C ALA A 407 18.73 -23.08 -33.53
N VAL A 408 18.33 -21.85 -33.83
CA VAL A 408 17.25 -21.48 -34.74
C VAL A 408 17.71 -20.34 -35.64
N ASP A 409 17.18 -20.30 -36.87
CA ASP A 409 17.46 -19.27 -37.86
C ASP A 409 16.88 -17.91 -37.43
N GLU A 410 15.70 -17.95 -36.78
CA GLU A 410 14.97 -16.78 -36.32
C GLU A 410 14.12 -17.15 -35.10
N ILE A 411 13.88 -16.21 -34.19
CA ILE A 411 12.95 -16.35 -33.08
C ILE A 411 12.32 -14.98 -32.79
N ALA A 412 11.01 -14.98 -32.51
CA ALA A 412 10.27 -13.77 -32.21
C ALA A 412 9.05 -14.08 -31.34
N MET A 413 8.56 -13.08 -30.60
CA MET A 413 7.31 -13.19 -29.86
C MET A 413 6.13 -13.51 -30.78
N PHE A 414 5.28 -14.45 -30.36
CA PHE A 414 4.16 -14.95 -31.14
C PHE A 414 2.80 -14.57 -30.56
N SER A 415 2.63 -14.72 -29.24
CA SER A 415 1.47 -14.23 -28.48
C SER A 415 1.94 -13.42 -27.28
N ILE A 416 1.08 -12.56 -26.73
CA ILE A 416 1.42 -11.74 -25.56
C ILE A 416 1.77 -12.67 -24.38
N GLY A 417 3.05 -12.78 -24.05
CA GLY A 417 3.56 -13.32 -22.78
C GLY A 417 3.59 -14.85 -22.62
N VAL A 418 3.20 -15.67 -23.61
CA VAL A 418 3.07 -17.13 -23.40
C VAL A 418 3.81 -18.00 -24.42
N LEU A 419 3.98 -17.56 -25.68
CA LEU A 419 4.60 -18.36 -26.73
C LEU A 419 5.52 -17.53 -27.62
N LEU A 420 6.59 -18.17 -28.09
CA LEU A 420 7.47 -17.66 -29.13
C LEU A 420 7.37 -18.55 -30.38
N ARG A 421 7.60 -17.95 -31.54
CA ARG A 421 7.78 -18.70 -32.79
C ARG A 421 9.27 -18.76 -33.10
N PHE A 422 9.71 -19.88 -33.66
CA PHE A 422 11.08 -20.05 -34.12
C PHE A 422 11.11 -20.57 -35.54
N ARG A 423 12.18 -20.28 -36.27
CA ARG A 423 12.41 -20.73 -37.64
C ARG A 423 13.61 -21.66 -37.69
N ARG A 424 13.47 -22.81 -38.35
CA ARG A 424 14.55 -23.78 -38.56
C ARG A 424 14.39 -24.44 -39.92
N GLY A 425 15.42 -24.33 -40.77
CA GLY A 425 15.39 -24.90 -42.11
C GLY A 425 14.34 -24.25 -43.01
N GLY A 426 14.07 -22.96 -42.81
CA GLY A 426 13.07 -22.20 -43.59
C GLY A 426 11.62 -22.32 -43.10
N CYS A 427 11.33 -23.26 -42.20
CA CYS A 427 9.98 -23.48 -41.64
C CYS A 427 9.84 -22.94 -40.22
N TRP A 428 8.62 -22.56 -39.86
CA TRP A 428 8.21 -22.06 -38.54
C TRP A 428 7.70 -23.16 -37.63
N GLY A 429 8.05 -23.06 -36.34
CA GLY A 429 7.55 -23.84 -35.22
C GLY A 429 7.21 -22.94 -34.02
N ILE A 430 6.74 -23.55 -32.93
CA ILE A 430 6.30 -22.85 -31.72
C ILE A 430 7.04 -23.42 -30.50
N VAL A 431 7.48 -22.52 -29.62
CA VAL A 431 8.14 -22.82 -28.36
C VAL A 431 7.47 -22.03 -27.25
N ASP A 432 7.45 -22.55 -26.03
CA ASP A 432 6.97 -21.78 -24.87
C ASP A 432 8.08 -20.91 -24.26
N VAL A 433 7.70 -20.17 -23.21
CA VAL A 433 8.58 -19.26 -22.45
C VAL A 433 9.73 -19.96 -21.71
N ASP A 434 9.73 -21.29 -21.63
CA ASP A 434 10.79 -22.09 -21.02
C ASP A 434 11.68 -22.77 -22.08
N GLY A 435 11.47 -22.47 -23.36
CA GLY A 435 12.24 -23.04 -24.45
C GLY A 435 11.82 -24.46 -24.83
N VAL A 436 10.67 -24.94 -24.35
CA VAL A 436 10.15 -26.27 -24.70
C VAL A 436 9.40 -26.19 -26.02
N GLU A 437 9.86 -26.96 -27.01
CA GLU A 437 9.26 -27.04 -28.34
C GLU A 437 7.83 -27.60 -28.22
N ARG A 438 6.83 -26.74 -28.41
CA ARG A 438 5.39 -27.11 -28.44
C ARG A 438 4.98 -27.59 -29.83
N CYS A 439 5.64 -27.09 -30.87
CA CYS A 439 5.43 -27.53 -32.24
C CYS A 439 6.71 -27.44 -33.08
N ALA A 440 7.08 -28.54 -33.74
CA ALA A 440 8.26 -28.60 -34.59
C ALA A 440 8.15 -27.68 -35.82
N ALA A 441 9.30 -27.13 -36.23
CA ALA A 441 9.42 -26.29 -37.42
C ALA A 441 9.02 -27.03 -38.72
N ARG A 442 7.79 -26.80 -39.18
CA ARG A 442 7.22 -27.47 -40.36
C ARG A 442 6.23 -26.62 -41.16
N TYR A 443 5.95 -25.39 -40.73
CA TYR A 443 5.00 -24.52 -41.41
C TYR A 443 5.71 -23.43 -42.22
N GLU A 444 5.22 -23.14 -43.42
CA GLU A 444 5.70 -22.03 -44.24
C GLU A 444 5.34 -20.68 -43.60
N SER A 445 4.20 -20.61 -42.90
CA SER A 445 3.81 -19.47 -42.06
C SER A 445 2.86 -19.90 -40.93
N LEU A 446 2.74 -19.05 -39.90
CA LEU A 446 1.81 -19.20 -38.77
C LEU A 446 0.89 -17.97 -38.70
N SER A 447 -0.35 -18.14 -38.24
CA SER A 447 -1.27 -17.03 -37.94
C SER A 447 -0.73 -16.13 -36.83
N ARG A 448 -1.11 -14.85 -36.78
CA ARG A 448 -0.60 -13.90 -35.77
C ARG A 448 -1.21 -14.05 -34.37
N ALA A 449 -2.24 -14.88 -34.21
CA ALA A 449 -2.90 -15.17 -32.94
C ALA A 449 -3.54 -16.56 -32.93
N GLY A 450 -3.75 -17.11 -31.73
CA GLY A 450 -4.69 -18.19 -31.48
C GLY A 450 -6.11 -17.69 -31.72
N VAL A 451 -6.80 -18.30 -32.69
CA VAL A 451 -8.08 -17.78 -33.20
C VAL A 451 -9.27 -18.27 -32.36
N ARG A 452 -9.06 -19.30 -31.52
CA ARG A 452 -10.05 -19.97 -30.68
C ARG A 452 -9.38 -20.55 -29.43
N ASP A 453 -10.16 -20.77 -28.38
CA ASP A 453 -9.69 -21.40 -27.13
C ASP A 453 -9.11 -22.80 -27.39
N GLY A 454 -7.94 -23.09 -26.79
CA GLY A 454 -7.22 -24.36 -26.94
C GLY A 454 -6.36 -24.47 -28.22
N TRP A 455 -6.28 -23.42 -29.04
CA TRP A 455 -5.42 -23.38 -30.22
C TRP A 455 -4.25 -22.43 -29.99
N LEU A 456 -3.02 -22.93 -30.16
CA LEU A 456 -1.83 -22.08 -30.15
C LEU A 456 -1.82 -21.19 -31.39
N ALA A 457 -2.07 -21.78 -32.58
CA ALA A 457 -1.97 -21.09 -33.86
C ALA A 457 -2.74 -21.82 -34.97
N ILE A 458 -2.82 -21.19 -36.13
CA ILE A 458 -3.09 -21.85 -37.42
C ILE A 458 -1.78 -21.89 -38.20
N GLY A 459 -1.32 -23.09 -38.53
CA GLY A 459 -0.15 -23.33 -39.35
C GLY A 459 -0.51 -23.53 -40.82
N PHE A 460 0.32 -23.00 -41.71
CA PHE A 460 0.13 -23.11 -43.16
C PHE A 460 1.29 -23.86 -43.79
N ARG A 461 0.98 -24.95 -44.49
CA ARG A 461 1.96 -25.76 -45.24
C ARG A 461 1.26 -26.51 -46.36
N ASP A 462 2.00 -26.84 -47.41
CA ASP A 462 1.50 -27.66 -48.53
C ASP A 462 0.22 -27.09 -49.17
N GLY A 463 0.09 -25.76 -49.14
CA GLY A 463 -1.08 -25.05 -49.65
C GLY A 463 -2.35 -25.14 -48.80
N GLY A 464 -2.34 -25.81 -47.64
CA GLY A 464 -3.49 -25.94 -46.72
C GLY A 464 -3.26 -25.33 -45.33
N ALA A 465 -4.31 -25.31 -44.51
CA ALA A 465 -4.31 -24.81 -43.15
C ALA A 465 -4.49 -25.93 -42.11
N TRP A 466 -3.76 -25.82 -41.00
CA TRP A 466 -3.71 -26.78 -39.90
C TRP A 466 -3.95 -26.06 -38.57
N VAL A 467 -4.72 -26.66 -37.67
CA VAL A 467 -4.78 -26.21 -36.27
C VAL A 467 -3.57 -26.76 -35.51
N VAL A 468 -2.95 -25.90 -34.70
CA VAL A 468 -1.90 -26.26 -33.74
C VAL A 468 -2.47 -26.19 -32.33
N HIS A 469 -2.53 -27.31 -31.64
CA HIS A 469 -3.08 -27.43 -30.29
C HIS A 469 -2.02 -27.17 -29.21
N ASP A 470 -2.48 -26.82 -28.01
CA ASP A 470 -1.65 -26.54 -26.83
C ASP A 470 -0.91 -27.76 -26.28
N ASP A 471 -1.48 -28.95 -26.47
CA ASP A 471 -0.85 -30.25 -26.21
C ASP A 471 0.22 -30.63 -27.24
N GLY A 472 0.48 -29.78 -28.23
CA GLY A 472 1.43 -30.00 -29.33
C GLY A 472 0.88 -30.86 -30.48
N GLY A 473 -0.40 -31.25 -30.43
CA GLY A 473 -1.10 -31.92 -31.50
C GLY A 473 -1.35 -31.00 -32.71
N GLU A 474 -1.48 -31.60 -33.89
CA GLU A 474 -1.91 -30.90 -35.10
C GLU A 474 -3.03 -31.68 -35.80
N ALA A 475 -3.96 -30.94 -36.40
CA ALA A 475 -5.00 -31.51 -37.25
C ALA A 475 -5.28 -30.59 -38.45
N PRO A 476 -5.78 -31.11 -39.58
CA PRO A 476 -6.27 -30.26 -40.66
C PRO A 476 -7.36 -29.32 -40.14
N LEU A 477 -7.30 -28.05 -40.55
CA LEU A 477 -8.30 -27.06 -40.11
C LEU A 477 -9.68 -27.47 -40.64
N PRO A 478 -10.73 -27.53 -39.80
CA PRO A 478 -12.06 -27.95 -40.24
C PRO A 478 -12.58 -27.06 -41.38
N PRO A 479 -13.12 -27.60 -42.49
CA PRO A 479 -13.51 -26.81 -43.66
C PRO A 479 -14.50 -25.67 -43.36
N ALA A 480 -15.44 -25.89 -42.45
CA ALA A 480 -16.38 -24.86 -42.01
C ALA A 480 -15.68 -23.67 -41.34
N VAL A 481 -14.68 -23.96 -40.49
CA VAL A 481 -13.87 -22.93 -39.82
C VAL A 481 -12.94 -22.25 -40.82
N ALA A 482 -12.33 -23.00 -41.74
CA ALA A 482 -11.53 -22.41 -42.81
C ALA A 482 -12.35 -21.45 -43.68
N SER A 483 -13.61 -21.78 -43.98
CA SER A 483 -14.52 -20.92 -44.74
C SER A 483 -14.89 -19.65 -43.98
N GLU A 484 -15.13 -19.76 -42.68
CA GLU A 484 -15.39 -18.63 -41.81
C GLU A 484 -14.18 -17.69 -41.77
N LEU A 485 -12.98 -18.24 -41.56
CA LEU A 485 -11.75 -17.47 -41.46
C LEU A 485 -11.32 -16.82 -42.78
N ALA A 486 -11.57 -17.48 -43.92
CA ALA A 486 -11.33 -16.89 -45.24
C ALA A 486 -12.22 -15.66 -45.51
N GLY A 487 -13.35 -15.53 -44.82
CA GLY A 487 -14.32 -14.43 -44.98
C GLY A 487 -13.97 -13.15 -44.23
N TYR A 488 -13.00 -13.15 -43.30
CA TYR A 488 -12.60 -11.94 -42.58
C TYR A 488 -11.71 -11.06 -43.45
N ASP A 489 -12.15 -9.87 -43.86
CA ASP A 489 -11.36 -8.96 -44.71
C ASP A 489 -10.35 -8.08 -43.92
N ASP A 490 -9.77 -8.62 -42.85
CA ASP A 490 -8.79 -7.93 -42.03
C ASP A 490 -7.36 -8.43 -42.33
N ALA A 491 -6.58 -7.64 -43.06
CA ALA A 491 -5.20 -7.94 -43.43
C ALA A 491 -4.24 -8.00 -42.23
N SER A 492 -4.70 -7.56 -41.05
CA SER A 492 -3.94 -7.70 -39.81
C SER A 492 -3.95 -9.13 -39.27
N LEU A 493 -4.92 -9.97 -39.64
CA LEU A 493 -5.08 -11.35 -39.18
C LEU A 493 -4.43 -12.38 -40.10
N PHE A 494 -4.65 -12.26 -41.42
CA PHE A 494 -4.13 -13.18 -42.43
C PHE A 494 -3.63 -12.44 -43.67
N ASP A 495 -2.47 -12.84 -44.18
CA ASP A 495 -1.98 -12.37 -45.47
C ASP A 495 -2.66 -13.07 -46.67
N ASP A 496 -2.40 -12.59 -47.88
CA ASP A 496 -3.00 -13.15 -49.11
C ASP A 496 -2.68 -14.63 -49.34
N ALA A 497 -1.50 -15.11 -48.93
CA ALA A 497 -1.11 -16.50 -49.08
C ALA A 497 -1.88 -17.39 -48.10
N GLN A 498 -2.00 -16.94 -46.85
CA GLN A 498 -2.77 -17.58 -45.80
C GLN A 498 -4.26 -17.65 -46.16
N ARG A 499 -4.84 -16.57 -46.71
CA ARG A 499 -6.23 -16.57 -47.21
C ARG A 499 -6.47 -17.58 -48.32
N ARG A 500 -5.56 -17.66 -49.29
CA ARG A 500 -5.65 -18.66 -50.36
C ARG A 500 -5.60 -20.08 -49.80
N ALA A 501 -4.78 -20.33 -48.78
CA ALA A 501 -4.73 -21.61 -48.11
C ALA A 501 -6.03 -21.92 -47.34
N LEU A 502 -6.59 -20.94 -46.61
CA LEU A 502 -7.89 -21.09 -45.95
C LEU A 502 -9.01 -21.41 -46.95
N ALA A 503 -9.08 -20.70 -48.07
CA ALA A 503 -10.08 -20.94 -49.12
C ALA A 503 -9.96 -22.35 -49.73
N ARG A 504 -8.73 -22.84 -49.96
CA ARG A 504 -8.50 -24.22 -50.44
C ARG A 504 -8.94 -25.25 -49.41
N THR A 505 -8.56 -25.08 -48.15
CA THR A 505 -8.99 -25.97 -47.06
C THR A 505 -10.51 -25.97 -46.87
N ALA A 506 -11.17 -24.82 -47.05
CA ALA A 506 -12.63 -24.70 -47.01
C ALA A 506 -13.32 -25.51 -48.13
N SER A 507 -12.72 -25.58 -49.31
CA SER A 507 -13.27 -26.33 -50.45
C SER A 507 -13.10 -27.85 -50.38
N GLY A 508 -12.51 -28.38 -49.29
CA GLY A 508 -12.30 -29.82 -49.11
C GLY A 508 -11.21 -30.41 -50.03
N GLY A 509 -10.42 -29.56 -50.68
CA GLY A 509 -9.27 -29.97 -51.47
C GLY A 509 -8.14 -30.44 -50.56
N GLY A 510 -8.21 -31.69 -50.12
CA GLY A 510 -7.03 -32.41 -49.65
C GLY A 510 -6.09 -32.66 -50.84
N CYS A 511 -4.79 -32.54 -50.59
CA CYS A 511 -3.84 -33.43 -51.27
C CYS A 511 -4.11 -34.87 -50.85
#